data_AF-A0A935T2E7-F1
#
_entry.id   AF-A0A935T2E7-F1
#
_cell.length_a   1.000
_cell.length_b   1.000
_cell.length_c   1.000
_cell.angle_alpha   90.00
_cell.angle_beta   90.00
_cell.angle_gamma   90.00
#
_symmetry.space_group_name_H-M   'P 1'
#
loop_
_entity.id
_entity.type
_entity.pdbx_description
1 polymer ?
#
loop_
_entity_poly.entity_id
_entity_poly.type
_entity_poly.pdbx_seq_one_letter_code
_entity_poly.pdbx_strand_id
1 'polypeptide(L)' 'MRTMTEEFRNYVMSLNLLPYFGEPEDIASACVYLTSDEAAYVTGTTLCVNGGVSF' A
#
# COMPACT_ATOMS: atom_id res chain seq x y z
N MET A 1 20.06 3.17 9.65
CA MET A 1 19.15 2.92 8.51
C MET A 1 19.99 2.93 7.24
N ARG A 2 20.03 1.85 6.47
CA ARG A 2 20.80 1.82 5.21
C ARG A 2 20.10 2.77 4.23
N THR A 3 20.86 3.69 3.63
CA THR A 3 20.33 4.62 2.63
C THR A 3 19.91 3.84 1.39
N MET A 4 18.71 4.08 0.89
CA MET A 4 18.20 3.51 -0.36
C MET A 4 19.03 4.07 -1.53
N THR A 5 19.65 3.21 -2.35
CA THR A 5 20.29 3.68 -3.60
C THR A 5 19.22 4.07 -4.61
N GLU A 6 19.52 5.02 -5.49
CA GLU A 6 18.57 5.47 -6.51
C GLU A 6 18.22 4.37 -7.50
N GLU A 7 19.18 3.51 -7.85
CA GLU A 7 18.95 2.32 -8.67
C GLU A 7 17.95 1.37 -8.02
N PHE A 8 18.13 1.05 -6.73
CA PHE A 8 17.22 0.16 -6.01
C PHE A 8 15.85 0.82 -5.81
N ARG A 9 15.81 2.14 -5.56
CA ARG A 9 14.55 2.89 -5.51
C ARG A 9 13.78 2.79 -6.83
N ASN A 10 14.45 3.00 -7.97
CA ASN A 10 13.82 2.93 -9.29
C ASN A 10 13.35 1.52 -9.62
N TYR A 11 14.14 0.51 -9.26
CA TYR A 11 13.74 -0.89 -9.38
C TYR A 11 12.46 -1.19 -8.58
N VAL A 12 12.40 -0.80 -7.30
CA VAL A 12 11.20 -1.04 -6.47
C VAL A 12 10.00 -0.28 -7.03
N MET A 13 10.17 0.97 -7.47
CA MET A 13 9.09 1.73 -8.12
C MET A 13 8.56 1.04 -9.37
N SER A 14 9.41 0.37 -10.15
CA SER A 14 8.99 -0.36 -11.35
C SER A 14 8.06 -1.56 -11.07
N LEU A 15 8.02 -2.03 -9.82
CA LEU A 15 7.10 -3.08 -9.38
C LEU A 15 5.70 -2.54 -9.03
N ASN A 16 5.59 -1.25 -8.74
CA ASN A 16 4.30 -0.62 -8.44
C ASN A 16 3.51 -0.38 -9.72
N LEU A 17 2.20 -0.57 -9.65
CA LEU A 17 1.28 -0.13 -10.71
C LEU A 17 0.92 1.34 -10.56
N LEU A 18 1.07 1.90 -9.37
CA LEU A 18 0.89 3.33 -9.11
C LEU A 18 2.22 4.09 -9.28
N PRO A 19 2.21 5.32 -9.83
CA PRO A 19 3.42 6.09 -10.10
C PRO A 19 4.01 6.77 -8.85
N TYR A 20 3.81 6.19 -7.66
CA TYR A 20 4.28 6.73 -6.39
C TYR A 20 4.53 5.62 -5.36
N PHE A 21 5.32 5.94 -4.33
CA PHE A 21 5.50 5.09 -3.16
C PHE A 21 4.38 5.40 -2.17
N GLY A 22 3.79 4.35 -1.60
CA GLY A 22 2.80 4.55 -0.56
C GLY A 22 3.39 5.30 0.64
N GLU A 23 2.59 6.21 1.17
CA GLU A 23 2.87 6.97 2.38
C GLU A 23 2.06 6.35 3.56
N PRO A 24 2.40 6.65 4.82
CA PRO A 24 1.67 6.14 5.98
C PRO A 24 0.15 6.38 5.91
N GLU A 25 -0.27 7.48 5.29
CA GLU A 25 -1.66 7.88 5.11
C GLU A 25 -2.46 6.92 4.20
N ASP A 26 -1.80 6.24 3.25
CA ASP A 26 -2.46 5.25 2.39
C ASP A 26 -2.93 4.04 3.23
N ILE A 27 -2.10 3.60 4.18
CA ILE A 27 -2.45 2.53 5.13
C ILE A 27 -3.51 3.02 6.12
N ALA A 28 -3.33 4.23 6.68
CA ALA A 28 -4.27 4.79 7.64
C ALA A 28 -5.68 4.93 7.03
N SER A 29 -5.78 5.36 5.78
CA SER A 29 -7.07 5.50 5.08
C SER A 29 -7.75 4.14 4.87
N ALA A 30 -6.99 3.09 4.55
CA ALA A 30 -7.52 1.73 4.46
C ALA A 30 -8.03 1.21 5.82
N CYS A 31 -7.33 1.52 6.91
CA CYS A 31 -7.80 1.22 8.26
C CYS A 31 -9.11 1.97 8.56
N VAL A 32 -9.18 3.27 8.25
CA VAL A 32 -10.40 4.08 8.43
C VAL A 32 -11.57 3.44 7.68
N TYR A 33 -11.38 3.07 6.41
CA TYR A 33 -12.39 2.36 5.64
C TYR A 33 -12.83 1.05 6.33
N LEU A 34 -11.89 0.19 6.73
CA LEU A 34 -12.23 -1.08 7.39
C LEU A 34 -12.95 -0.92 8.73
N THR A 35 -12.79 0.23 9.39
CA THR A 35 -13.50 0.57 10.64
C THR A 35 -14.81 1.35 10.44
N SER A 36 -15.13 1.71 9.20
CA SER A 36 -16.31 2.51 8.85
C SER A 36 -17.56 1.65 8.65
N ASP A 37 -18.73 2.28 8.65
CA ASP A 37 -20.01 1.60 8.39
C ASP A 37 -20.08 1.04 6.96
N GLU A 38 -19.35 1.65 6.02
CA GLU A 38 -19.26 1.21 4.62
C GLU A 38 -18.63 -0.19 4.48
N ALA A 39 -17.82 -0.61 5.45
CA ALA A 39 -17.18 -1.92 5.47
C ALA A 39 -17.99 -2.99 6.24
N ALA A 40 -19.26 -2.74 6.60
CA ALA A 40 -20.05 -3.61 7.48
C ALA A 40 -20.19 -5.08 7.04
N TYR A 41 -19.99 -5.39 5.76
CA TYR A 41 -20.04 -6.76 5.22
C TYR A 41 -18.66 -7.32 4.82
N VAL A 42 -17.58 -6.59 5.10
CA VAL A 42 -16.21 -6.99 4.80
C VAL A 42 -15.58 -7.61 6.04
N THR A 43 -15.41 -8.93 6.04
CA THR A 43 -14.79 -9.68 7.14
C THR A 43 -14.03 -10.90 6.64
N GLY A 44 -13.07 -11.41 7.41
CA GLY A 44 -12.31 -12.62 7.11
C GLY A 44 -11.39 -12.51 5.87
N THR A 45 -11.05 -11.30 5.44
CA THR A 45 -10.23 -11.03 4.26
C THR A 45 -9.04 -10.16 4.58
N THR A 46 -8.00 -10.26 3.74
CA THR A 46 -6.82 -9.38 3.77
C THR A 46 -6.99 -8.31 2.69
N LEU A 47 -7.00 -7.03 3.09
CA LEU A 47 -6.97 -5.91 2.17
C LEU A 47 -5.52 -5.55 1.83
N CYS A 48 -5.09 -5.83 0.60
CA CYS A 48 -3.75 -5.46 0.13
C CYS A 48 -3.68 -3.96 -0.18
N VAL A 49 -2.80 -3.23 0.51
CA VAL A 49 -2.54 -1.80 0.31
C VAL A 49 -1.05 -1.61 0.04
N ASN A 50 -0.64 -1.83 -1.21
CA ASN A 50 0.78 -1.95 -1.56
C ASN A 50 1.14 -1.38 -2.94
N GLY A 51 0.33 -0.45 -3.47
CA GLY A 51 0.59 0.15 -4.79
C GLY A 51 0.44 -0.81 -5.97
N GLY A 52 -0.20 -1.97 -5.78
CA GLY A 52 -0.47 -2.96 -6.84
C GLY A 52 0.65 -3.96 -7.06
N VAL A 53 1.65 -4.02 -6.17
CA VAL A 53 2.70 -5.03 -6.21
C VAL A 53 2.07 -6.40 -5.95
N SER A 54 2.06 -7.27 -6.96
CA SER A 54 1.66 -8.68 -6.79
C SER A 54 2.90 -9.54 -6.62
N PHE A 55 2.97 -10.31 -5.53
CA PHE A 55 3.97 -11.35 -5.29
C PHE A 55 3.34 -12.74 -5.37
#